data_AF-A0A8J8JG32-F1
#
_entry.id   AF-A0A8J8JG32-F1
#
_cell.length_a   1.000
_cell.length_b   1.000
_cell.length_c   1.000
_cell.angle_alpha   90.00
_cell.angle_beta   90.00
_cell.angle_gamma   90.00
#
_symmetry.space_group_name_H-M   'P 1'
#
loop_
_entity.id
_entity.type
_entity.pdbx_description
1 polymer ?
#
loop_
_entity_poly.entity_id
_entity_poly.type
_entity_poly.pdbx_seq_one_letter_code
_entity_poly.pdbx_strand_id
1 'polypeptide(L)'
;MSSSLPLVVSIFENKNSRMPSPQERAYRLLLSHVLFLKRVSDELKDLNIISDIHFPVPLSREHLIYNAKVEFTNDMILEIRDFFVAHSCDGKTIMERKFSAYLIDPIRHRVVVGWDNEDHDPKFVSWPLHRHTANRGPHLESKEQSLPEIMITVVTKYVVPSLL
;
A
#
# COMPACT_ATOMS: atom_id res chain seq x y z
N MET A 1 29.28 9.10 15.54
CA MET A 1 28.31 9.20 14.45
C MET A 1 27.34 8.05 14.60
N SER A 2 26.11 8.34 15.03
CA SER A 2 25.07 7.34 15.26
C SER A 2 24.49 6.93 13.90
N SER A 3 24.84 5.75 13.41
CA SER A 3 24.10 5.15 12.29
C SER A 3 22.79 4.60 12.84
N SER A 4 21.77 5.44 12.92
CA SER A 4 20.39 4.97 13.05
C SER A 4 20.09 4.19 11.78
N LEU A 5 20.24 2.86 11.82
CA LEU A 5 19.72 1.98 10.78
C LEU A 5 18.21 2.26 10.71
N PRO A 6 17.70 2.88 9.63
CA PRO A 6 16.28 3.11 9.49
C PRO A 6 15.60 1.73 9.47
N LEU A 7 14.52 1.62 10.24
CA LEU A 7 13.83 0.37 10.49
C LEU A 7 13.20 -0.12 9.18
N VAL A 8 13.92 -0.96 8.45
CA VAL A 8 13.41 -1.65 7.28
C VAL A 8 12.31 -2.59 7.77
N VAL A 9 11.14 -2.61 7.13
CA VAL A 9 10.26 -3.79 7.20
C VAL A 9 10.87 -4.87 6.28
N SER A 10 12.11 -5.24 6.61
CA SER A 10 12.81 -6.36 6.02
C SER A 10 12.36 -7.60 6.75
N ILE A 11 11.83 -8.53 6.00
CA ILE A 11 11.46 -9.82 6.54
C ILE A 11 12.67 -10.76 6.35
N PHE A 12 13.35 -11.13 7.44
CA PHE A 12 14.64 -11.85 7.39
C PHE A 12 14.51 -13.35 7.60
N GLU A 13 15.27 -14.17 6.88
CA GLU A 13 15.39 -15.60 7.19
C GLU A 13 16.01 -15.83 8.58
N ASN A 14 15.36 -16.66 9.40
CA ASN A 14 15.92 -17.21 10.62
C ASN A 14 15.93 -18.73 10.55
N LYS A 15 17.12 -19.30 10.29
CA LYS A 15 17.34 -20.74 10.11
C LYS A 15 17.07 -21.59 11.36
N ASN A 16 16.95 -20.96 12.54
CA ASN A 16 16.80 -21.66 13.83
C ASN A 16 15.39 -21.50 14.45
N SER A 17 14.43 -20.92 13.73
CA SER A 17 13.10 -20.64 14.29
C SER A 17 12.00 -21.44 13.60
N ARG A 18 10.95 -21.81 14.33
CA ARG A 18 9.66 -22.27 13.78
C ARG A 18 8.93 -21.15 13.00
N MET A 19 9.55 -19.99 12.79
CA MET A 19 8.89 -18.87 12.11
C MET A 19 8.77 -19.13 10.62
N PRO A 20 7.73 -18.58 9.98
CA PRO A 20 7.54 -18.73 8.55
C PRO A 20 8.69 -18.08 7.75
N SER A 21 8.95 -18.60 6.55
CA SER A 21 9.93 -18.02 5.62
C SER A 21 9.62 -16.54 5.32
N PRO A 22 10.60 -15.74 4.86
CA PRO A 22 10.31 -14.38 4.44
C PRO A 22 9.19 -14.26 3.43
N GLN A 23 9.20 -15.15 2.44
CA GLN A 23 8.16 -15.23 1.41
C GLN A 23 6.78 -15.49 2.02
N GLU A 24 6.68 -16.41 3.00
CA GLU A 24 5.41 -16.70 3.67
C GLU A 24 4.91 -15.52 4.51
N ARG A 25 5.81 -14.80 5.19
CA ARG A 25 5.45 -13.59 5.94
C ARG A 25 5.02 -12.45 5.02
N ALA A 26 5.71 -12.26 3.90
CA ALA A 26 5.31 -11.30 2.85
C ALA A 26 3.92 -11.64 2.29
N TYR A 27 3.69 -12.91 1.91
CA TYR A 27 2.40 -13.39 1.46
C TYR A 27 1.28 -13.13 2.48
N ARG A 28 1.51 -13.42 3.77
CA ARG A 28 0.54 -13.16 4.83
C ARG A 28 0.20 -11.68 4.99
N LEU A 29 1.18 -10.79 4.83
CA LEU A 29 0.94 -9.33 4.87
C LEU A 29 0.07 -8.89 3.68
N LEU A 30 0.41 -9.32 2.46
CA LEU A 30 -0.40 -9.02 1.28
C LEU A 30 -1.83 -9.58 1.42
N LEU A 31 -1.96 -10.81 1.93
CA LEU A 31 -3.24 -11.44 2.20
C LEU A 31 -4.05 -10.65 3.23
N SER A 32 -3.42 -10.09 4.27
CA SER A 32 -4.12 -9.24 5.24
C SER A 32 -4.71 -7.97 4.61
N HIS A 33 -4.05 -7.38 3.61
CA HIS A 33 -4.59 -6.21 2.89
C HIS A 33 -5.76 -6.58 1.99
N VAL A 34 -5.68 -7.72 1.30
CA VAL A 34 -6.81 -8.26 0.52
C VAL A 34 -8.02 -8.48 1.42
N LEU A 35 -7.83 -9.15 2.57
CA LEU A 35 -8.92 -9.44 3.51
C LEU A 35 -9.50 -8.16 4.13
N PHE A 36 -8.65 -7.19 4.45
CA PHE A 36 -9.07 -5.87 4.92
C PHE A 36 -9.96 -5.17 3.89
N LEU A 37 -9.54 -5.06 2.62
CA LEU A 37 -10.35 -4.40 1.60
C LEU A 37 -11.67 -5.13 1.36
N LYS A 38 -11.66 -6.47 1.33
CA LYS A 38 -12.91 -7.24 1.18
C LYS A 38 -13.88 -6.94 2.31
N ARG A 39 -13.41 -6.93 3.56
CA ARG A 39 -14.25 -6.66 4.73
C ARG A 39 -14.83 -5.24 4.71
N VAL A 40 -13.98 -4.25 4.45
CA VAL A 40 -14.39 -2.85 4.39
C VAL A 40 -15.28 -2.57 3.18
N SER A 41 -15.13 -3.33 2.09
CA SER A 41 -16.00 -3.22 0.91
C SER A 41 -17.46 -3.40 1.26
N ASP A 42 -17.80 -4.43 2.04
CA ASP A 42 -19.19 -4.76 2.33
C ASP A 42 -19.82 -3.62 3.15
N GLU A 43 -19.13 -3.17 4.20
CA GLU A 43 -19.58 -2.07 5.06
C GLU A 43 -19.72 -0.74 4.29
N LEU A 44 -18.76 -0.39 3.43
CA LEU A 44 -18.78 0.87 2.68
C LEU A 44 -19.71 0.84 1.46
N LYS A 45 -20.03 -0.34 0.91
CA LYS A 45 -21.07 -0.51 -0.11
C LYS A 45 -22.45 -0.27 0.50
N ASP A 46 -22.73 -0.81 1.68
CA ASP A 46 -23.99 -0.58 2.41
C ASP A 46 -24.23 0.91 2.73
N LEU A 47 -23.14 1.66 2.95
CA LEU A 47 -23.19 3.12 3.16
C LEU A 47 -23.18 3.95 1.86
N ASN A 48 -23.22 3.31 0.69
CA ASN A 48 -23.16 3.96 -0.62
C ASN A 48 -21.91 4.88 -0.79
N ILE A 49 -20.78 4.48 -0.22
CA ILE A 49 -19.49 5.19 -0.32
C ILE A 49 -18.63 4.58 -1.44
N ILE A 50 -18.61 3.25 -1.52
CA ILE A 50 -17.89 2.49 -2.57
C ILE A 50 -18.90 1.91 -3.54
N SER A 51 -18.62 2.01 -4.84
CA SER A 51 -19.37 1.33 -5.89
C SER A 51 -18.84 -0.09 -6.10
N ASP A 52 -17.51 -0.24 -6.26
CA ASP A 52 -16.90 -1.55 -6.44
C ASP A 52 -15.44 -1.64 -5.98
N ILE A 53 -14.95 -2.88 -5.80
CA ILE A 53 -13.53 -3.18 -5.60
C ILE A 53 -13.10 -4.29 -6.57
N HIS A 54 -12.12 -3.97 -7.39
CA HIS A 54 -11.55 -4.89 -8.36
C HIS A 54 -10.14 -5.34 -7.97
N PHE A 55 -9.87 -6.64 -8.10
CA PHE A 55 -8.55 -7.24 -7.89
C PHE A 55 -8.07 -7.82 -9.23
N PRO A 56 -7.36 -7.06 -10.07
CA PRO A 56 -7.05 -7.46 -11.45
C PRO A 56 -6.13 -8.69 -11.51
N VAL A 57 -5.33 -8.92 -10.47
CA VAL A 57 -4.43 -10.07 -10.36
C VAL A 57 -4.68 -10.77 -9.02
N PRO A 58 -4.97 -12.08 -9.02
CA PRO A 58 -5.09 -12.82 -7.77
C PRO A 58 -3.73 -12.88 -7.07
N LEU A 59 -3.72 -12.63 -5.76
CA LEU A 59 -2.53 -12.80 -4.94
C LEU A 59 -2.07 -14.27 -5.01
N SER A 60 -0.78 -14.49 -5.26
CA SER A 60 -0.19 -15.82 -5.26
C SER A 60 1.04 -15.87 -4.35
N ARG A 61 1.43 -17.08 -3.95
CA ARG A 61 2.64 -17.30 -3.12
C ARG A 61 3.92 -17.10 -3.94
N GLU A 62 3.85 -17.35 -5.24
CA GLU A 62 4.96 -17.24 -6.19
C GLU A 62 5.19 -15.79 -6.61
N HIS A 63 4.10 -15.07 -6.89
CA HIS A 63 4.11 -13.67 -7.27
C HIS A 63 3.55 -12.86 -6.11
N LEU A 64 4.45 -12.36 -5.26
CA LEU A 64 4.15 -11.52 -4.10
C LEU A 64 3.80 -10.09 -4.53
N ILE A 65 2.74 -9.98 -5.33
CA ILE A 65 2.16 -8.73 -5.80
C ILE A 65 0.67 -8.76 -5.53
N TYR A 66 0.18 -7.61 -5.11
CA TYR A 66 -1.21 -7.31 -4.86
C TYR A 66 -1.53 -6.00 -5.56
N ASN A 67 -2.55 -6.04 -6.41
CA ASN A 67 -3.13 -4.87 -7.03
C ASN A 67 -4.61 -4.80 -6.67
N ALA A 68 -5.11 -3.62 -6.36
CA ALA A 68 -6.53 -3.38 -6.15
C ALA A 68 -6.93 -2.02 -6.71
N LYS A 69 -8.18 -1.94 -7.17
CA LYS A 69 -8.83 -0.72 -7.59
C LYS A 69 -10.12 -0.58 -6.79
N VAL A 70 -10.25 0.50 -6.03
CA VAL A 70 -11.47 0.85 -5.30
C VAL A 70 -12.15 1.98 -6.04
N GLU A 71 -13.39 1.74 -6.47
CA GLU A 71 -14.23 2.73 -7.15
C GLU A 71 -15.19 3.33 -6.12
N PHE A 72 -15.21 4.65 -6.00
CA PHE A 72 -16.10 5.37 -5.11
C PHE A 72 -17.34 5.87 -5.85
N THR A 73 -18.43 6.10 -5.12
CA THR A 73 -19.70 6.56 -5.69
C THR A 73 -19.65 8.00 -6.22
N ASN A 74 -18.61 8.76 -5.90
CA ASN A 74 -18.33 10.09 -6.42
C ASN A 74 -17.40 10.09 -7.65
N ASP A 75 -17.31 8.95 -8.35
CA ASP A 75 -16.47 8.70 -9.53
C ASP A 75 -14.96 8.70 -9.27
N MET A 76 -14.48 8.91 -8.04
CA MET A 76 -13.05 8.79 -7.74
C MET A 76 -12.62 7.32 -7.71
N ILE A 77 -11.34 7.09 -8.00
CA ILE A 77 -10.72 5.76 -8.03
C ILE A 77 -9.49 5.77 -7.14
N LEU A 78 -9.39 4.85 -6.19
CA LEU A 78 -8.14 4.57 -5.48
C LEU A 78 -7.47 3.33 -6.08
N GLU A 79 -6.33 3.54 -6.74
CA GLU A 79 -5.48 2.47 -7.25
C GLU A 79 -4.42 2.12 -6.21
N ILE A 80 -4.25 0.84 -5.91
CA ILE A 80 -3.33 0.33 -4.88
C ILE A 80 -2.44 -0.73 -5.49
N ARG A 81 -1.14 -0.64 -5.19
CA ARG A 81 -0.11 -1.62 -5.54
C ARG A 81 0.76 -1.91 -4.32
N ASP A 82 0.85 -3.18 -3.93
CA ASP A 82 1.69 -3.64 -2.83
C ASP A 82 2.45 -4.89 -3.29
N PHE A 83 3.78 -4.84 -3.24
CA PHE A 83 4.58 -5.95 -3.71
C PHE A 83 5.87 -6.09 -2.92
N PHE A 84 6.46 -7.27 -3.02
CA PHE A 84 7.75 -7.55 -2.42
C PHE A 84 8.79 -7.89 -3.47
N VAL A 85 9.98 -7.33 -3.31
CA VAL A 85 11.17 -7.62 -4.11
C VAL A 85 12.13 -8.46 -3.25
N ALA A 86 12.65 -9.54 -3.81
CA ALA A 86 13.62 -10.39 -3.14
C ALA A 86 15.04 -9.87 -3.40
N HIS A 87 15.84 -9.78 -2.33
CA HIS A 87 17.26 -9.43 -2.38
C HIS A 87 18.08 -10.53 -1.73
N SER A 88 19.28 -10.77 -2.27
CA SER A 88 20.28 -11.64 -1.64
C SER A 88 21.31 -10.77 -0.93
N CYS A 89 21.45 -10.94 0.39
CA CYS A 89 22.41 -10.24 1.22
C CYS A 89 23.14 -11.26 2.11
N ASP A 90 24.46 -11.39 1.95
CA ASP A 90 25.30 -12.33 2.70
C ASP A 90 24.76 -13.78 2.75
N GLY A 91 24.22 -14.26 1.62
CA GLY A 91 23.64 -15.60 1.50
C GLY A 91 22.30 -15.78 2.22
N LYS A 92 21.63 -14.69 2.59
CA LYS A 92 20.26 -14.68 3.14
C LYS A 92 19.32 -13.95 2.20
N THR A 93 18.09 -14.46 2.10
CA THR A 93 17.00 -13.78 1.40
C THR A 93 16.41 -12.69 2.29
N ILE A 94 16.29 -11.49 1.73
CA ILE A 94 15.57 -10.35 2.31
C ILE A 94 14.42 -10.01 1.36
N MET A 95 13.23 -9.78 1.90
CA MET A 95 12.10 -9.27 1.13
C MET A 95 11.91 -7.78 1.45
N GLU A 96 12.09 -6.92 0.46
CA GLU A 96 11.81 -5.49 0.53
C GLU A 96 10.37 -5.24 0.08
N ARG A 97 9.59 -4.48 0.86
CA ARG A 97 8.24 -4.08 0.49
C ARG A 97 8.24 -2.77 -0.29
N LYS A 98 7.50 -2.74 -1.39
CA LYS A 98 7.15 -1.54 -2.15
C LYS A 98 5.63 -1.38 -2.15
N PHE A 99 5.17 -0.17 -1.90
CA PHE A 99 3.76 0.16 -1.75
C PHE A 99 3.47 1.52 -2.38
N SER A 100 2.41 1.57 -3.18
CA SER A 100 1.86 2.79 -3.71
C SER A 100 0.33 2.76 -3.70
N ALA A 101 -0.29 3.90 -3.43
CA ALA A 101 -1.72 4.11 -3.46
C ALA A 101 -2.03 5.51 -4.00
N TYR A 102 -2.83 5.61 -5.06
CA TYR A 102 -3.16 6.87 -5.71
C TYR A 102 -4.66 7.06 -5.81
N LEU A 103 -5.16 8.16 -5.23
CA LEU A 103 -6.53 8.61 -5.44
C LEU A 103 -6.58 9.47 -6.70
N ILE A 104 -7.38 9.03 -7.67
CA ILE A 104 -7.48 9.59 -9.01
C ILE A 104 -8.89 10.12 -9.20
N ASP A 105 -8.97 11.32 -9.76
CA ASP A 105 -10.19 11.91 -10.30
C ASP A 105 -10.17 11.70 -11.82
N PRO A 106 -10.91 10.69 -12.33
CA PRO A 106 -10.85 10.32 -13.74
C PRO A 106 -11.49 11.37 -14.64
N ILE A 107 -12.45 12.15 -14.13
CA ILE A 107 -13.13 13.22 -14.86
C ILE A 107 -12.16 14.37 -15.13
N ARG A 108 -11.34 14.72 -14.14
CA ARG A 108 -10.33 15.78 -14.26
C ARG A 108 -8.96 15.27 -14.70
N HIS A 109 -8.84 13.97 -15.01
CA HIS A 109 -7.60 13.29 -15.39
C HIS A 109 -6.42 13.62 -14.49
N ARG A 110 -6.62 13.60 -13.16
CA ARG A 110 -5.58 14.02 -12.21
C ARG A 110 -5.48 13.11 -10.99
N VAL A 111 -4.26 12.95 -10.49
CA VAL A 111 -4.00 12.41 -9.16
C VAL A 111 -4.39 13.48 -8.13
N VAL A 112 -5.36 13.16 -7.27
CA VAL A 112 -5.77 14.02 -6.16
C VAL A 112 -4.72 13.97 -5.06
N VAL A 113 -4.32 12.77 -4.67
CA VAL A 113 -3.30 12.51 -3.65
C VAL A 113 -2.71 11.12 -3.88
N GLY A 114 -1.41 10.97 -3.59
CA GLY A 114 -0.70 9.70 -3.61
C GLY A 114 0.02 9.44 -2.30
N TRP A 115 0.12 8.17 -1.95
CA TRP A 115 1.00 7.61 -0.95
C TRP A 115 1.93 6.63 -1.63
N ASP A 116 3.21 6.89 -1.61
CA ASP A 116 4.18 5.95 -2.13
C ASP A 116 5.43 5.90 -1.27
N ASN A 117 6.12 4.78 -1.39
CA ASN A 117 7.53 4.68 -1.08
C ASN A 117 8.32 4.30 -2.35
N GLU A 118 7.70 4.58 -3.49
CA GLU A 118 8.07 4.20 -4.84
C GLU A 118 8.47 5.47 -5.60
N ASP A 119 9.68 6.00 -5.34
CA ASP A 119 10.56 6.45 -6.42
C ASP A 119 11.95 6.93 -5.94
N HIS A 120 12.97 6.44 -6.65
CA HIS A 120 14.33 6.98 -6.82
C HIS A 120 15.43 6.79 -5.77
N ASP A 121 15.19 6.28 -4.55
CA ASP A 121 16.31 5.97 -3.64
C ASP A 121 16.74 4.49 -3.74
N PRO A 122 17.98 4.17 -4.18
CA PRO A 122 18.53 2.82 -4.12
C PRO A 122 18.74 2.31 -2.69
N LYS A 123 18.52 3.15 -1.68
CA LYS A 123 18.59 2.75 -0.28
C LYS A 123 17.30 2.04 0.15
N PHE A 124 17.45 1.11 1.09
CA PHE A 124 16.38 0.37 1.80
C PHE A 124 15.37 1.25 2.57
N VAL A 125 15.31 2.56 2.31
CA VAL A 125 14.53 3.54 3.05
C VAL A 125 13.23 3.77 2.30
N SER A 126 12.26 2.90 2.56
CA SER A 126 10.91 2.99 1.99
C SER A 126 9.86 3.21 3.09
N TRP A 127 10.29 3.79 4.22
CA TRP A 127 9.46 4.15 5.38
C TRP A 127 9.99 5.41 6.08
N PRO A 128 9.12 6.36 6.50
CA PRO A 128 7.65 6.36 6.39
C PRO A 128 7.14 6.46 4.93
N LEU A 129 5.87 6.12 4.68
CA LEU A 129 5.23 6.44 3.40
C LEU A 129 5.38 7.94 3.13
N HIS A 130 5.52 8.36 1.88
CA HIS A 130 5.51 9.77 1.50
C HIS A 130 4.14 10.10 0.93
N ARG A 131 3.58 11.24 1.36
CA ARG A 131 2.33 11.75 0.77
C ARG A 131 2.65 12.89 -0.17
N HIS A 132 2.12 12.83 -1.38
CA HIS A 132 2.28 13.91 -2.35
C HIS A 132 0.94 14.23 -3.03
N THR A 133 0.81 15.46 -3.53
CA THR A 133 -0.33 15.91 -4.33
C THR A 133 0.05 15.94 -5.81
N ALA A 134 -0.93 16.25 -6.68
CA ALA A 134 -0.88 16.27 -8.15
C ALA A 134 0.41 16.79 -8.82
N ASN A 135 1.22 17.60 -8.12
CA ASN A 135 2.37 18.31 -8.69
C ASN A 135 3.75 17.78 -8.24
N ARG A 136 3.85 16.57 -7.65
CA ARG A 136 5.13 16.06 -7.10
C ARG A 136 5.84 17.12 -6.25
N GLY A 137 5.07 17.79 -5.37
CA GLY A 137 5.63 18.70 -4.37
C GLY A 137 6.66 17.97 -3.49
N PRO A 138 7.47 18.69 -2.68
CA PRO A 138 8.50 18.06 -1.85
C PRO A 138 7.90 16.90 -1.06
N HIS A 139 8.61 15.76 -1.00
CA HIS A 139 8.18 14.58 -0.27
C HIS A 139 7.85 14.98 1.17
N LEU A 140 6.56 14.98 1.51
CA LEU A 140 6.12 15.17 2.88
C LEU A 140 6.02 13.78 3.50
N GLU A 141 6.63 13.59 4.67
CA GLU A 141 6.41 12.39 5.48
C GLU A 141 4.90 12.23 5.67
N SER A 142 4.38 11.07 5.26
CA SER A 142 2.98 10.74 5.42
C SER A 142 2.69 10.51 6.90
N LYS A 143 1.56 11.02 7.38
CA LYS A 143 1.02 10.59 8.67
C LYS A 143 0.40 9.21 8.59
N GLU A 144 -0.09 8.83 7.41
CA GLU A 144 -0.64 7.51 7.15
C GLU A 144 0.50 6.50 6.93
N GLN A 145 0.48 5.44 7.72
CA GLN A 145 1.51 4.40 7.87
C GLN A 145 0.95 3.00 7.54
N SER A 146 -0.23 2.91 6.94
CA SER A 146 -0.85 1.62 6.60
C SER A 146 -2.01 1.80 5.60
N LEU A 147 -2.38 0.71 4.89
CA LEU A 147 -3.54 0.75 3.99
C LEU A 147 -4.85 1.11 4.73
N PRO A 148 -5.13 0.63 5.96
CA PRO A 148 -6.28 1.09 6.72
C PRO A 148 -6.31 2.60 6.97
N GLU A 149 -5.17 3.20 7.33
CA GLU A 149 -5.09 4.65 7.55
C GLU A 149 -5.29 5.44 6.26
N ILE A 150 -4.76 4.95 5.14
CA ILE A 150 -5.00 5.53 3.82
C ILE A 150 -6.49 5.48 3.49
N MET A 151 -7.16 4.33 3.67
CA MET A 151 -8.59 4.20 3.42
C MET A 151 -9.42 5.17 4.27
N ILE A 152 -9.11 5.29 5.56
CA ILE A 152 -9.77 6.25 6.45
C ILE A 152 -9.59 7.68 5.92
N THR A 153 -8.36 8.07 5.57
CA THR A 153 -8.10 9.41 5.03
C THR A 153 -8.81 9.66 3.70
N VAL A 154 -8.80 8.70 2.77
CA VAL A 154 -9.50 8.80 1.48
C VAL A 154 -11.00 9.01 1.70
N VAL A 155 -11.63 8.13 2.49
CA VAL A 155 -13.07 8.19 2.74
C VAL A 155 -13.45 9.48 3.45
N THR A 156 -12.78 9.82 4.55
CA THR A 156 -13.20 10.95 5.40
C THR A 156 -12.85 12.33 4.84
N LYS A 157 -11.74 12.47 4.11
CA LYS A 157 -11.28 13.78 3.63
C LYS A 157 -11.63 14.07 2.18
N TYR A 158 -11.80 13.05 1.35
CA TYR A 158 -11.94 13.23 -0.09
C TYR A 158 -13.27 12.72 -0.64
N VAL A 159 -13.80 11.62 -0.10
CA VAL A 159 -15.04 11.02 -0.61
C VAL A 159 -16.26 11.59 0.10
N VAL A 160 -16.42 11.37 1.40
CA VAL A 160 -17.61 11.79 2.17
C VAL A 160 -17.91 13.29 2.03
N PRO A 161 -16.93 14.22 2.11
CA PRO A 161 -17.23 15.64 1.96
C PRO A 161 -17.78 16.05 0.59
N SER A 162 -17.63 15.21 -0.44
CA SER A 162 -18.21 15.45 -1.77
C SER A 162 -19.61 14.86 -1.95
N LEU A 163 -20.08 14.06 -0.98
CA LEU A 163 -21.41 13.44 -0.97
C LEU A 163 -22.43 14.23 -0.13
N LEU A 164 -21.97 15.20 0.66
CA LEU A 164 -22.77 16.11 1.49
C LEU A 164 -22.90 17.49 0.83
#